data_AF-A0A0D2M3M2-F1
#
_entry.id   AF-A0A0D2M3M2-F1
#
_cell.length_a   1.000
_cell.length_b   1.000
_cell.length_c   1.000
_cell.angle_alpha   90.00
_cell.angle_beta   90.00
_cell.angle_gamma   90.00
#
_symmetry.space_group_name_H-M   'P 1'
#
loop_
_entity.id
_entity.type
_entity.pdbx_description
1 polymer ?
#
loop_
_entity_poly.entity_id
_entity_poly.type
_entity_poly.pdbx_seq_one_letter_code
_entity_poly.pdbx_strand_id
1 'polypeptide(L)'
;MTAQAAEAVKASAADGNRLHSVVVINPVNEKENRFTSTEGMDYPCSNMKEFETIVGVSREVIRGIIGDASAALTIKRIDEGGLDGDLCAIISSVDKSVVAVVWPTAEKLPILKNLAKDTAIKTLLIINPLWKTEGNLVSEFGILPWDRKANAEFVAGFALSYSLYEQRIGAPSSVNLARGTRYESGAVVRVLKVWPQQYQVHVMAADGTSQAIGGFDAKPSYRELEGLIDKARLAKLEIFELAKAASSLDLEAGRARGAPASPEDLPSADAAAAAFPSREQLLAEDPKAVRRLLVSLGLPGSGTPAKLQARALAVADALAAGDSFEAALAVARKLR
;
A
#
# COMPACT_ATOMS: atom_id res chain seq x y z
N MET A 1 8.34 1.21 -15.35
CA MET A 1 6.97 0.70 -15.07
C MET A 1 6.21 0.41 -16.37
N THR A 2 5.87 1.40 -17.20
CA THR A 2 5.06 1.23 -18.43
C THR A 2 5.62 0.19 -19.40
N ALA A 3 6.93 0.26 -19.69
CA ALA A 3 7.61 -0.74 -20.52
C ALA A 3 7.51 -2.16 -19.92
N GLN A 4 7.73 -2.31 -18.62
CA GLN A 4 7.63 -3.59 -17.93
C GLN A 4 6.19 -4.15 -17.97
N ALA A 5 5.18 -3.30 -17.80
CA ALA A 5 3.77 -3.69 -17.91
C ALA A 5 3.43 -4.13 -19.34
N ALA A 6 3.90 -3.40 -20.36
CA ALA A 6 3.70 -3.75 -21.76
C ALA A 6 4.34 -5.12 -22.10
N GLU A 7 5.58 -5.35 -21.69
CA GLU A 7 6.26 -6.64 -21.90
C GLU A 7 5.57 -7.79 -21.16
N ALA A 8 5.06 -7.55 -19.95
CA ALA A 8 4.30 -8.55 -19.21
C ALA A 8 2.98 -8.93 -19.91
N VAL A 9 2.29 -7.95 -20.51
CA VAL A 9 1.10 -8.19 -21.33
C VAL A 9 1.46 -8.98 -22.58
N LYS A 10 2.52 -8.62 -23.30
CA LYS A 10 2.99 -9.37 -24.48
C LYS A 10 3.33 -10.82 -24.13
N ALA A 11 4.04 -11.04 -23.02
CA ALA A 11 4.37 -12.39 -22.54
C ALA A 11 3.11 -13.18 -22.21
N SER A 12 2.15 -12.58 -21.49
CA SER A 12 0.86 -13.21 -21.19
C SER A 12 0.05 -13.52 -22.46
N ALA A 13 0.11 -12.64 -23.46
CA ALA A 13 -0.56 -12.85 -24.75
C ALA A 13 0.08 -13.95 -25.59
N ALA A 14 1.41 -14.10 -25.54
CA ALA A 14 2.12 -15.21 -26.15
C ALA A 14 1.70 -16.57 -25.56
N ASP A 15 1.31 -16.59 -24.28
CA ASP A 15 0.73 -17.78 -23.61
C ASP A 15 -0.76 -17.99 -23.93
N GLY A 16 -1.33 -17.22 -24.86
CA GLY A 16 -2.71 -17.38 -25.34
C GLY A 16 -3.77 -16.57 -24.57
N ASN A 17 -3.37 -15.75 -23.60
CA ASN A 17 -4.31 -14.87 -22.92
C ASN A 17 -4.69 -13.68 -23.80
N ARG A 18 -5.98 -13.35 -23.85
CA ARG A 18 -6.50 -12.19 -24.58
C ARG A 18 -6.96 -11.05 -23.67
N LEU A 19 -7.35 -11.42 -22.45
CA LEU A 19 -7.92 -10.54 -21.44
C LEU A 19 -6.87 -10.33 -20.34
N HIS A 20 -6.50 -9.08 -20.08
CA HIS A 20 -5.37 -8.74 -19.22
C HIS A 20 -5.75 -7.73 -18.15
N SER A 21 -5.40 -8.01 -16.91
CA SER A 21 -5.48 -7.05 -15.81
C SER A 21 -4.10 -6.44 -15.55
N VAL A 22 -4.07 -5.11 -15.51
CA VAL A 22 -2.88 -4.29 -15.24
C VAL A 22 -3.20 -3.35 -14.09
N VAL A 23 -2.53 -3.56 -12.96
CA VAL A 23 -2.64 -2.69 -11.78
C VAL A 23 -1.36 -1.89 -11.65
N VAL A 24 -1.48 -0.58 -11.60
CA VAL A 24 -0.33 0.33 -11.47
C VAL A 24 -0.53 1.27 -10.28
N ILE A 25 0.59 1.67 -9.68
CA ILE A 25 0.58 2.79 -8.73
C ILE A 25 0.39 4.05 -9.57
N ASN A 26 -0.63 4.86 -9.24
CA ASN A 26 -0.82 6.14 -9.89
C ASN A 26 0.44 7.00 -9.68
N PRO A 27 1.14 7.42 -10.76
CA PRO A 27 2.38 8.18 -10.61
C PRO A 27 2.12 9.66 -10.29
N VAL A 28 0.89 10.05 -9.95
CA VAL A 28 0.62 11.22 -9.11
C VAL A 28 1.27 10.96 -7.74
N ASN A 29 2.59 11.01 -7.76
CA ASN A 29 3.43 10.87 -6.62
C ASN A 29 3.55 12.26 -6.04
N GLU A 30 2.78 12.46 -4.98
CA GLU A 30 2.94 13.41 -3.87
C GLU A 30 4.32 13.38 -3.21
N LYS A 31 5.34 12.83 -3.88
CA LYS A 31 6.63 12.44 -3.31
C LYS A 31 7.47 13.60 -2.80
N GLU A 32 7.06 14.85 -3.01
CA GLU A 32 7.72 15.99 -2.38
C GLU A 32 7.47 16.04 -0.86
N ASN A 33 6.39 15.44 -0.33
CA ASN A 33 6.07 15.55 1.09
C ASN A 33 6.01 14.19 1.79
N ARG A 34 7.21 13.66 2.10
CA ARG A 34 7.51 12.65 3.13
C ARG A 34 6.70 11.35 3.10
N PHE A 35 7.38 10.31 2.63
CA PHE A 35 6.98 8.90 2.74
C PHE A 35 6.61 8.43 4.17
N THR A 36 7.07 9.16 5.20
CA THR A 36 6.85 8.86 6.62
C THR A 36 5.71 9.65 7.26
N SER A 37 5.10 10.60 6.54
CA SER A 37 4.02 11.43 7.08
C SER A 37 2.81 10.57 7.46
N THR A 38 2.29 10.79 8.67
CA THR A 38 1.14 10.05 9.22
C THR A 38 -0.20 10.58 8.75
N GLU A 39 -0.20 11.74 8.10
CA GLU A 39 -1.36 12.37 7.47
C GLU A 39 -0.88 12.82 6.09
N GLY A 40 -1.56 12.36 5.04
CA GLY A 40 -1.42 12.96 3.72
C GLY A 40 -2.00 14.38 3.78
N MET A 41 -1.47 15.32 2.99
CA MET A 41 -2.33 16.46 2.65
C MET A 41 -3.56 15.88 1.96
N ASP A 42 -4.74 16.15 2.51
CA ASP A 42 -6.03 15.84 1.89
C ASP A 42 -6.00 16.40 0.46
N TYR A 43 -5.89 15.51 -0.52
CA TYR A 43 -5.93 15.78 -1.96
C TYR A 43 -4.78 16.65 -2.48
N PRO A 44 -3.65 16.01 -2.79
CA PRO A 44 -2.47 16.75 -3.21
C PRO A 44 -2.69 17.18 -4.71
N CYS A 45 -3.62 16.51 -5.43
CA CYS A 45 -4.26 17.03 -6.64
C CYS A 45 -5.70 16.50 -6.86
N SER A 46 -6.41 16.98 -7.89
CA SER A 46 -7.80 16.58 -8.17
C SER A 46 -7.91 15.19 -8.84
N ASN A 47 -9.03 14.49 -8.62
CA ASN A 47 -9.33 13.21 -9.29
C ASN A 47 -9.18 13.29 -10.82
N MET A 48 -9.50 14.44 -11.42
CA MET A 48 -9.31 14.66 -12.86
C MET A 48 -7.83 14.60 -13.27
N LYS A 49 -6.93 15.23 -12.50
CA LYS A 49 -5.50 15.19 -12.77
C LYS A 49 -4.92 13.79 -12.57
N GLU A 50 -5.42 13.07 -11.59
CA GLU A 50 -5.12 11.64 -11.43
C GLU A 50 -5.56 10.84 -12.65
N PHE A 51 -6.77 11.09 -13.15
CA PHE A 51 -7.34 10.40 -14.30
C PHE A 51 -6.56 10.67 -15.58
N GLU A 52 -6.24 11.93 -15.85
CA GLU A 52 -5.39 12.32 -16.98
C GLU A 52 -4.01 11.66 -16.90
N THR A 53 -3.45 11.56 -15.69
CA THR A 53 -2.16 10.92 -15.46
C THR A 53 -2.22 9.43 -15.78
N ILE A 54 -3.21 8.68 -15.26
CA ILE A 54 -3.34 7.26 -15.56
C ILE A 54 -3.71 7.00 -17.03
N VAL A 55 -4.47 7.90 -17.67
CA VAL A 55 -4.71 7.85 -19.12
C VAL A 55 -3.38 7.99 -19.87
N GLY A 56 -2.52 8.92 -19.46
CA GLY A 56 -1.15 9.07 -19.99
C GLY A 56 -0.32 7.79 -19.85
N VAL A 57 -0.27 7.21 -18.65
CA VAL A 57 0.41 5.92 -18.39
C VAL A 57 -0.15 4.81 -19.27
N SER A 58 -1.46 4.74 -19.41
CA SER A 58 -2.16 3.72 -20.18
C SER A 58 -1.82 3.81 -21.68
N ARG A 59 -1.70 5.03 -22.22
CA ARG A 59 -1.25 5.25 -23.61
C ARG A 59 0.14 4.65 -23.83
N GLU A 60 1.07 4.88 -22.91
CA GLU A 60 2.44 4.38 -23.01
C GLU A 60 2.50 2.85 -22.88
N VAL A 61 1.66 2.25 -22.04
CA VAL A 61 1.51 0.78 -21.99
C VAL A 61 1.01 0.23 -23.33
N ILE A 62 -0.05 0.82 -23.90
CA ILE A 62 -0.62 0.38 -25.19
C ILE A 62 0.40 0.54 -26.33
N ARG A 63 1.10 1.68 -26.41
CA ARG A 63 2.19 1.91 -27.38
C ARG A 63 3.30 0.88 -27.22
N GLY A 64 3.67 0.58 -25.98
CA GLY A 64 4.61 -0.49 -25.67
C GLY A 64 4.16 -1.85 -26.20
N ILE A 65 2.88 -2.20 -26.05
CA ILE A 65 2.28 -3.45 -26.56
C ILE A 65 2.31 -3.49 -28.08
N ILE A 66 1.93 -2.40 -28.75
CA ILE A 66 1.95 -2.26 -30.21
C ILE A 66 3.40 -2.33 -30.74
N GLY A 67 4.37 -1.85 -29.97
CA GLY A 67 5.77 -1.75 -30.39
C GLY A 67 6.10 -0.47 -31.15
N ASP A 68 5.22 0.54 -31.09
CA ASP A 68 5.42 1.86 -31.70
C ASP A 68 5.06 2.98 -30.71
N ALA A 69 6.09 3.72 -30.27
CA ALA A 69 5.94 4.84 -29.34
C ALA A 69 5.14 6.03 -29.93
N SER A 70 5.06 6.14 -31.26
CA SER A 70 4.33 7.21 -31.95
C SER A 70 2.93 6.79 -32.39
N ALA A 71 2.52 5.56 -32.10
CA ALA A 71 1.22 5.05 -32.53
C ALA A 71 0.08 5.99 -32.11
N ALA A 72 -0.79 6.30 -33.08
CA ALA A 72 -2.00 7.05 -32.84
C ALA A 72 -2.99 6.20 -32.03
N LEU A 73 -3.61 6.81 -31.03
CA LEU A 73 -4.58 6.15 -30.15
C LEU A 73 -5.87 6.96 -30.12
N THR A 74 -7.00 6.26 -30.11
CA THR A 74 -8.31 6.87 -29.89
C THR A 74 -8.65 6.79 -28.42
N ILE A 75 -8.98 7.92 -27.81
CA ILE A 75 -9.38 8.03 -26.40
C ILE A 75 -10.82 8.49 -26.35
N LYS A 76 -11.67 7.72 -25.67
CA LYS A 76 -13.07 8.07 -25.45
C LYS A 76 -13.36 8.00 -23.95
N ARG A 77 -13.74 9.14 -23.36
CA ARG A 77 -14.33 9.15 -22.01
C ARG A 77 -15.71 8.50 -22.07
N ILE A 78 -15.98 7.64 -21.10
CA ILE A 78 -17.26 6.91 -20.95
C ILE A 78 -17.91 7.17 -19.58
N ASP A 79 -17.44 8.22 -18.92
CA ASP A 79 -18.07 8.81 -17.75
C ASP A 79 -19.34 9.61 -18.13
N GLU A 80 -20.15 9.94 -17.14
CA GLU A 80 -21.42 10.65 -17.33
C GLU A 80 -21.24 12.17 -17.53
N GLY A 81 -20.00 12.66 -17.54
CA GLY A 81 -19.67 14.08 -17.50
C GLY A 81 -19.94 14.73 -16.13
N GLY A 82 -19.31 15.89 -15.88
CA GLY A 82 -19.45 16.65 -14.62
C GLY A 82 -18.22 16.57 -13.70
N LEU A 83 -18.26 17.36 -12.62
CA LEU A 83 -17.22 17.37 -11.57
C LEU A 83 -17.28 16.11 -10.68
N ASP A 84 -18.44 15.46 -10.60
CA ASP A 84 -18.74 14.33 -9.71
C ASP A 84 -18.94 12.99 -10.45
N GLY A 85 -18.65 12.94 -11.75
CA GLY A 85 -18.84 11.73 -12.57
C GLY A 85 -17.74 10.69 -12.37
N ASP A 86 -18.11 9.40 -12.39
CA ASP A 86 -17.19 8.25 -12.33
C ASP A 86 -16.17 8.28 -13.48
N LEU A 87 -14.93 8.63 -13.19
CA LEU A 87 -13.87 8.81 -14.19
C LEU A 87 -13.50 7.48 -14.85
N CYS A 88 -13.79 7.35 -16.15
CA CYS A 88 -13.49 6.14 -16.91
C CYS A 88 -13.27 6.44 -18.39
N ALA A 89 -12.26 5.79 -19.00
CA ALA A 89 -11.94 5.94 -20.41
C ALA A 89 -11.74 4.61 -21.11
N ILE A 90 -12.06 4.59 -22.40
CA ILE A 90 -11.60 3.57 -23.34
C ILE A 90 -10.48 4.17 -24.17
N ILE A 91 -9.33 3.51 -24.20
CA ILE A 91 -8.23 3.81 -25.09
C ILE A 91 -8.08 2.65 -26.08
N SER A 92 -7.96 2.95 -27.36
CA SER A 92 -7.84 1.93 -28.40
C SER A 92 -6.81 2.31 -29.44
N SER A 93 -6.12 1.31 -29.99
CA SER A 93 -5.39 1.46 -31.24
C SER A 93 -6.35 1.82 -32.38
N VAL A 94 -5.85 2.43 -33.46
CA VAL A 94 -6.68 2.84 -34.61
C VAL A 94 -7.43 1.65 -35.22
N ASP A 95 -6.78 0.51 -35.32
CA ASP A 95 -7.36 -0.75 -35.81
C ASP A 95 -8.21 -1.50 -34.77
N LYS A 96 -8.30 -0.99 -33.53
CA LYS A 96 -8.97 -1.58 -32.37
C LYS A 96 -8.47 -2.98 -31.98
N SER A 97 -7.28 -3.40 -32.45
CA SER A 97 -6.69 -4.68 -32.06
C SER A 97 -6.25 -4.70 -30.59
N VAL A 98 -5.87 -3.54 -30.03
CA VAL A 98 -5.56 -3.35 -28.61
C VAL A 98 -6.52 -2.32 -28.01
N VAL A 99 -7.23 -2.71 -26.97
CA VAL A 99 -8.20 -1.87 -26.27
C VAL A 99 -7.93 -1.93 -24.78
N ALA A 100 -7.95 -0.79 -24.10
CA ALA A 100 -7.90 -0.71 -22.64
C ALA A 100 -9.11 0.05 -22.12
N VAL A 101 -9.73 -0.49 -21.07
CA VAL A 101 -10.64 0.24 -20.21
C VAL A 101 -9.84 0.69 -18.99
N VAL A 102 -9.69 2.00 -18.87
CA VAL A 102 -8.88 2.67 -17.85
C VAL A 102 -9.80 3.18 -16.76
N TRP A 103 -9.45 2.84 -15.52
CA TRP A 103 -10.21 3.20 -14.33
C TRP A 103 -11.69 2.75 -14.37
N PRO A 104 -11.98 1.47 -14.66
CA PRO A 104 -13.37 1.05 -14.74
C PRO A 104 -14.05 1.05 -13.36
N THR A 105 -15.32 1.47 -13.35
CA THR A 105 -16.24 1.25 -12.22
C THR A 105 -17.17 0.07 -12.51
N ALA A 106 -17.86 -0.41 -11.47
CA ALA A 106 -18.78 -1.55 -11.57
C ALA A 106 -19.86 -1.35 -12.64
N GLU A 107 -20.34 -0.11 -12.80
CA GLU A 107 -21.36 0.27 -13.77
C GLU A 107 -20.90 0.13 -15.21
N LYS A 108 -19.58 0.14 -15.46
CA LYS A 108 -18.99 -0.01 -16.78
C LYS A 108 -18.70 -1.48 -17.13
N LEU A 109 -19.05 -2.44 -16.26
CA LEU A 109 -18.93 -3.88 -16.53
C LEU A 109 -19.65 -4.34 -17.81
N PRO A 110 -20.88 -3.87 -18.15
CA PRO A 110 -21.54 -4.26 -19.40
C PRO A 110 -20.72 -3.87 -20.64
N ILE A 111 -20.04 -2.71 -20.61
CA ILE A 111 -19.15 -2.25 -21.68
C ILE A 111 -17.97 -3.21 -21.82
N LEU A 112 -17.31 -3.55 -20.70
CA LEU A 112 -16.22 -4.52 -20.68
C LEU A 112 -16.65 -5.89 -21.22
N LYS A 113 -17.82 -6.39 -20.83
CA LYS A 113 -18.37 -7.67 -21.35
C LYS A 113 -18.61 -7.62 -22.85
N ASN A 114 -19.08 -6.49 -23.39
CA ASN A 114 -19.30 -6.34 -24.82
C ASN A 114 -17.98 -6.29 -25.59
N LEU A 115 -16.99 -5.55 -25.11
CA LEU A 115 -15.64 -5.55 -25.68
C LEU A 115 -15.00 -6.95 -25.63
N ALA A 116 -15.19 -7.67 -24.52
CA ALA A 116 -14.70 -9.04 -24.38
C ALA A 116 -15.40 -10.04 -25.30
N LYS A 117 -16.53 -9.72 -25.95
CA LYS A 117 -17.13 -10.58 -26.97
C LYS A 117 -16.61 -10.29 -28.38
N ASP A 118 -15.99 -9.13 -28.60
CA ASP A 118 -15.45 -8.74 -29.89
C ASP A 118 -14.14 -9.51 -30.16
N THR A 119 -14.14 -10.34 -31.20
CA THR A 119 -13.00 -11.17 -31.59
C THR A 119 -11.95 -10.40 -32.39
N ALA A 120 -12.27 -9.20 -32.90
CA ALA A 120 -11.29 -8.33 -33.54
C ALA A 120 -10.30 -7.73 -32.53
N ILE A 121 -10.71 -7.61 -31.26
CA ILE A 121 -9.85 -7.17 -30.16
C ILE A 121 -8.95 -8.33 -29.76
N LYS A 122 -7.67 -8.25 -30.14
CA LYS A 122 -6.62 -9.23 -29.82
C LYS A 122 -6.08 -9.07 -28.41
N THR A 123 -6.18 -7.88 -27.83
CA THR A 123 -5.72 -7.61 -26.46
C THR A 123 -6.71 -6.64 -25.81
N LEU A 124 -7.43 -7.12 -24.80
CA LEU A 124 -8.32 -6.29 -23.98
C LEU A 124 -7.72 -6.14 -22.58
N LEU A 125 -7.50 -4.89 -22.16
CA LEU A 125 -6.89 -4.53 -20.90
C LEU A 125 -7.92 -3.92 -19.95
N ILE A 126 -7.85 -4.31 -18.69
CA ILE A 126 -8.33 -3.50 -17.57
C ILE A 126 -7.09 -2.84 -16.97
N ILE A 127 -7.02 -1.50 -17.01
CA ILE A 127 -5.95 -0.74 -16.36
C ILE A 127 -6.55 -0.04 -15.16
N ASN A 128 -6.18 -0.50 -13.96
CA ASN A 128 -6.71 0.03 -12.72
C ASN A 128 -5.61 0.80 -11.97
N PRO A 129 -5.77 2.11 -11.74
CA PRO A 129 -4.89 2.83 -10.83
C PRO A 129 -5.19 2.36 -9.40
N LEU A 130 -4.13 2.16 -8.63
CA LEU A 130 -4.27 1.84 -7.22
C LEU A 130 -4.11 3.09 -6.36
N TRP A 131 -5.13 3.39 -5.56
CA TRP A 131 -5.12 4.48 -4.59
C TRP A 131 -4.40 4.08 -3.30
N LYS A 132 -3.71 5.06 -2.71
CA LYS A 132 -3.33 5.05 -1.30
C LYS A 132 -4.31 5.94 -0.52
N THR A 133 -5.55 5.52 -0.38
CA THR A 133 -6.39 6.07 0.70
C THR A 133 -6.01 5.35 1.99
N GLU A 134 -5.78 6.11 3.04
CA GLU A 134 -5.11 5.69 4.27
C GLU A 134 -5.54 4.29 4.76
N GLY A 135 -4.56 3.39 4.90
CA GLY A 135 -4.73 2.10 5.57
C GLY A 135 -5.52 1.02 4.82
N ASN A 136 -6.26 1.34 3.75
CA ASN A 136 -7.01 0.36 2.97
C ASN A 136 -6.75 0.53 1.47
N LEU A 137 -6.22 -0.53 0.86
CA LEU A 137 -6.05 -0.65 -0.58
C LEU A 137 -7.43 -0.86 -1.21
N VAL A 138 -8.12 0.21 -1.60
CA VAL A 138 -9.44 0.15 -2.23
C VAL A 138 -9.30 0.32 -3.73
N SER A 139 -9.64 -0.74 -4.46
CA SER A 139 -9.90 -0.65 -5.89
C SER A 139 -11.35 -0.25 -6.07
N GLU A 140 -11.63 0.85 -6.78
CA GLU A 140 -13.00 1.34 -7.09
C GLU A 140 -13.80 0.40 -7.99
N PHE A 141 -13.17 -0.67 -8.48
CA PHE A 141 -13.80 -1.80 -9.16
C PHE A 141 -14.71 -2.65 -8.22
N GLY A 142 -15.48 -2.00 -7.34
CA GLY A 142 -16.33 -2.64 -6.33
C GLY A 142 -17.44 -3.46 -6.96
N ILE A 143 -17.43 -4.78 -6.81
CA ILE A 143 -18.47 -5.65 -7.39
C ILE A 143 -19.77 -5.48 -6.59
N LEU A 144 -20.78 -4.86 -7.22
CA LEU A 144 -22.10 -4.61 -6.63
C LEU A 144 -22.82 -5.92 -6.19
N PRO A 145 -23.63 -5.89 -5.12
CA PRO A 145 -24.10 -7.10 -4.41
C PRO A 145 -24.93 -8.11 -5.23
N TRP A 146 -25.71 -7.66 -6.21
CA TRP A 146 -26.77 -8.47 -6.84
C TRP A 146 -26.30 -9.40 -7.98
N ASP A 147 -25.07 -9.26 -8.48
CA ASP A 147 -24.49 -10.12 -9.53
C ASP A 147 -23.04 -10.57 -9.21
N ARG A 148 -22.70 -10.64 -7.92
CA ARG A 148 -21.32 -10.84 -7.45
C ARG A 148 -20.60 -12.02 -8.09
N LYS A 149 -21.27 -13.16 -8.26
CA LYS A 149 -20.61 -14.38 -8.75
C LYS A 149 -20.23 -14.29 -10.22
N ALA A 150 -21.18 -14.00 -11.11
CA ALA A 150 -20.94 -13.93 -12.55
C ALA A 150 -20.01 -12.76 -12.92
N ASN A 151 -20.12 -11.63 -12.23
CA ASN A 151 -19.22 -10.49 -12.44
C ASN A 151 -17.82 -10.78 -11.89
N ALA A 152 -17.69 -11.42 -10.72
CA ALA A 152 -16.38 -11.83 -10.20
C ALA A 152 -15.72 -12.88 -11.11
N GLU A 153 -16.47 -13.85 -11.63
CA GLU A 153 -15.96 -14.86 -12.57
C GLU A 153 -15.49 -14.23 -13.88
N PHE A 154 -16.26 -13.29 -14.46
CA PHE A 154 -15.84 -12.56 -15.66
C PHE A 154 -14.54 -11.80 -15.44
N VAL A 155 -14.42 -11.11 -14.31
CA VAL A 155 -13.25 -10.28 -13.97
C VAL A 155 -12.05 -11.16 -13.64
N ALA A 156 -12.28 -12.29 -12.96
CA ALA A 156 -11.27 -13.31 -12.71
C ALA A 156 -10.76 -13.96 -14.01
N GLY A 157 -11.53 -13.88 -15.11
CA GLY A 157 -11.10 -14.30 -16.44
C GLY A 157 -10.01 -13.40 -17.07
N PHE A 158 -9.74 -12.23 -16.49
CA PHE A 158 -8.61 -11.40 -16.92
C PHE A 158 -7.32 -11.89 -16.26
N ALA A 159 -6.35 -12.31 -17.07
CA ALA A 159 -5.05 -12.72 -16.60
C ALA A 159 -4.30 -11.54 -15.96
N LEU A 160 -3.89 -11.67 -14.70
CA LEU A 160 -3.09 -10.65 -14.03
C LEU A 160 -1.69 -10.59 -14.65
N SER A 161 -1.55 -9.72 -15.65
CA SER A 161 -0.33 -9.59 -16.44
C SER A 161 0.70 -8.74 -15.71
N TYR A 162 0.25 -7.67 -15.06
CA TYR A 162 1.10 -6.78 -14.30
C TYR A 162 0.38 -6.25 -13.05
N SER A 163 1.04 -6.26 -11.91
CA SER A 163 0.55 -5.60 -10.70
C SER A 163 1.70 -4.92 -9.98
N LEU A 164 1.56 -3.64 -9.71
CA LEU A 164 2.46 -2.91 -8.84
C LEU A 164 1.63 -2.14 -7.83
N TYR A 165 1.85 -2.42 -6.55
CA TYR A 165 1.19 -1.69 -5.47
C TYR A 165 2.12 -1.51 -4.28
N GLU A 166 1.80 -0.51 -3.46
CA GLU A 166 2.50 -0.26 -2.20
C GLU A 166 1.51 -0.42 -1.04
N GLN A 167 1.97 -1.04 0.04
CA GLN A 167 1.16 -1.29 1.22
C GLN A 167 1.95 -0.97 2.48
N ARG A 168 1.31 -0.27 3.43
CA ARG A 168 1.84 -0.06 4.77
C ARG A 168 1.54 -1.30 5.60
N ILE A 169 2.58 -1.90 6.18
CA ILE A 169 2.47 -3.02 7.11
C ILE A 169 2.96 -2.56 8.49
N GLY A 170 2.14 -2.75 9.50
CA GLY A 170 2.42 -2.34 10.87
C GLY A 170 2.47 -0.81 11.02
N ALA A 171 3.34 -0.35 11.92
CA ALA A 171 3.53 1.07 12.19
C ALA A 171 4.96 1.48 11.79
N PRO A 172 5.28 1.59 10.49
CA PRO A 172 6.63 1.92 10.04
C PRO A 172 7.14 3.19 10.75
N SER A 173 6.36 4.27 10.81
CA SER A 173 6.75 5.51 11.50
C SER A 173 6.74 5.46 13.05
N SER A 174 6.53 4.30 13.69
CA SER A 174 6.46 4.21 15.16
C SER A 174 7.81 4.49 15.81
N VAL A 175 7.77 5.25 16.91
CA VAL A 175 8.91 5.45 17.82
C VAL A 175 8.67 4.55 19.01
N ASN A 176 9.60 3.65 19.33
CA ASN A 176 9.63 3.03 20.64
C ASN A 176 10.25 4.04 21.62
N LEU A 177 9.42 4.68 22.42
CA LEU A 177 9.84 5.69 23.40
C LEU A 177 10.74 5.11 24.49
N ALA A 178 10.59 3.83 24.84
CA ALA A 178 11.37 3.17 25.89
C ALA A 178 12.84 2.97 25.52
N ARG A 179 13.13 2.81 24.23
CA ARG A 179 14.48 2.55 23.70
C ARG A 179 15.01 3.69 22.82
N GLY A 180 14.21 4.73 22.59
CA GLY A 180 14.51 5.80 21.65
C GLY A 180 14.61 5.34 20.19
N THR A 181 14.26 4.09 19.87
CA THR A 181 14.42 3.50 18.53
C THR A 181 13.16 3.68 17.69
N ARG A 182 13.27 4.36 16.55
CA ARG A 182 12.21 4.42 15.53
C ARG A 182 12.23 3.18 14.63
N TYR A 183 11.08 2.83 14.04
CA TYR A 183 10.93 1.73 13.07
C TYR A 183 11.23 0.34 13.64
N GLU A 184 10.91 0.06 14.92
CA GLU A 184 11.06 -1.29 15.50
C GLU A 184 10.08 -2.31 14.89
N SER A 185 8.91 -1.86 14.40
CA SER A 185 7.90 -2.73 13.81
C SER A 185 7.29 -2.15 12.54
N GLY A 186 6.96 -3.03 11.58
CA GLY A 186 6.36 -2.65 10.32
C GLY A 186 7.34 -2.13 9.26
N ALA A 187 6.85 -1.95 8.05
CA ALA A 187 7.56 -1.42 6.90
C ALA A 187 6.54 -0.92 5.86
N VAL A 188 6.98 -0.10 4.91
CA VAL A 188 6.23 0.06 3.67
C VAL A 188 6.81 -0.92 2.66
N VAL A 189 5.94 -1.73 2.07
CA VAL A 189 6.33 -2.71 1.06
C VAL A 189 5.79 -2.32 -0.29
N ARG A 190 6.59 -2.56 -1.33
CA ARG A 190 6.18 -2.54 -2.72
C ARG A 190 6.07 -3.98 -3.18
N VAL A 191 4.89 -4.36 -3.65
CA VAL A 191 4.61 -5.70 -4.16
C VAL A 191 4.47 -5.61 -5.67
N LEU A 192 5.30 -6.37 -6.37
CA LEU A 192 5.37 -6.42 -7.82
C LEU A 192 4.98 -7.81 -8.31
N LYS A 193 4.10 -7.89 -9.29
CA LYS A 193 3.82 -9.09 -10.09
C LYS A 193 4.06 -8.75 -11.55
N VAL A 194 4.91 -9.53 -12.19
CA VAL A 194 5.16 -9.48 -13.64
C VAL A 194 4.87 -10.87 -14.17
N TRP A 195 3.99 -11.02 -15.15
CA TRP A 195 3.78 -12.32 -15.80
C TRP A 195 5.07 -12.79 -16.51
N PRO A 196 5.45 -14.09 -16.43
CA PRO A 196 4.81 -15.19 -15.68
C PRO A 196 5.37 -15.37 -14.26
N GLN A 197 6.27 -14.49 -13.82
CA GLN A 197 7.02 -14.61 -12.57
C GLN A 197 6.12 -14.54 -11.31
N GLN A 198 6.64 -15.02 -10.19
CA GLN A 198 6.02 -14.90 -8.87
C GLN A 198 5.90 -13.44 -8.42
N TYR A 199 5.10 -13.19 -7.38
CA TYR A 199 5.11 -11.91 -6.69
C TYR A 199 6.46 -11.67 -6.03
N GLN A 200 7.01 -10.47 -6.17
CA GLN A 200 8.21 -10.00 -5.51
C GLN A 200 7.83 -8.92 -4.50
N VAL A 201 8.37 -9.02 -3.29
CA VAL A 201 8.12 -8.08 -2.21
C VAL A 201 9.39 -7.31 -1.92
N HIS A 202 9.31 -5.98 -2.01
CA HIS A 202 10.40 -5.07 -1.72
C HIS A 202 10.06 -4.24 -0.49
N VAL A 203 11.00 -4.07 0.42
CA VAL A 203 10.89 -3.02 1.44
C VAL A 203 11.38 -1.71 0.85
N MET A 204 10.67 -0.64 1.17
CA MET A 204 10.92 0.71 0.67
C MET A 204 11.46 1.59 1.81
N ALA A 205 12.50 2.35 1.52
CA ALA A 205 12.97 3.47 2.35
C ALA A 205 12.31 4.79 1.89
N ALA A 206 12.40 5.83 2.73
CA ALA A 206 11.73 7.10 2.52
C ALA A 206 12.26 7.89 1.31
N ASP A 207 13.53 7.69 0.97
CA ASP A 207 14.22 8.21 -0.21
C ASP A 207 13.82 7.51 -1.52
N GLY A 208 12.97 6.48 -1.44
CA GLY A 208 12.54 5.66 -2.57
C GLY A 208 13.46 4.48 -2.89
N THR A 209 14.56 4.32 -2.15
CA THR A 209 15.42 3.12 -2.23
C THR A 209 14.61 1.89 -1.84
N SER A 210 14.90 0.75 -2.47
CA SER A 210 14.15 -0.48 -2.21
C SER A 210 15.03 -1.72 -2.32
N GLN A 211 14.74 -2.74 -1.51
CA GLN A 211 15.41 -4.04 -1.56
C GLN A 211 14.38 -5.16 -1.57
N ALA A 212 14.56 -6.15 -2.45
CA ALA A 212 13.73 -7.36 -2.46
C ALA A 212 13.99 -8.16 -1.18
N ILE A 213 12.93 -8.56 -0.50
CA ILE A 213 12.98 -9.33 0.75
C ILE A 213 12.38 -10.74 0.62
N GLY A 214 11.79 -11.05 -0.54
CA GLY A 214 11.24 -12.37 -0.84
C GLY A 214 10.15 -12.34 -1.90
N GLY A 215 9.42 -13.44 -2.05
CA GLY A 215 8.34 -13.56 -3.03
C GLY A 215 7.31 -14.64 -2.68
N PHE A 216 6.22 -14.64 -3.43
CA PHE A 216 5.07 -15.53 -3.24
C PHE A 216 4.47 -15.97 -4.58
N ASP A 217 3.97 -17.20 -4.67
CA ASP A 217 3.25 -17.68 -5.86
C ASP A 217 1.91 -16.96 -6.07
N ALA A 218 1.21 -16.67 -4.98
CA ALA A 218 -0.06 -15.97 -4.98
C ALA A 218 0.08 -14.56 -4.36
N LYS A 219 -0.96 -13.73 -4.51
CA LYS A 219 -0.97 -12.39 -3.90
C LYS A 219 -0.82 -12.53 -2.39
N PRO A 220 0.22 -11.94 -1.77
CA PRO A 220 0.45 -12.13 -0.34
C PRO A 220 -0.60 -11.40 0.50
N SER A 221 -1.04 -12.06 1.56
CA SER A 221 -1.86 -11.48 2.61
C SER A 221 -1.06 -10.53 3.50
N TYR A 222 -1.76 -9.68 4.24
CA TYR A 222 -1.13 -8.78 5.22
C TYR A 222 -0.25 -9.55 6.23
N ARG A 223 -0.72 -10.70 6.72
CA ARG A 223 0.00 -11.51 7.71
C ARG A 223 1.26 -12.15 7.13
N GLU A 224 1.22 -12.56 5.87
CA GLU A 224 2.39 -13.09 5.16
C GLU A 224 3.45 -12.01 4.95
N LEU A 225 3.01 -10.79 4.59
CA LEU A 225 3.91 -9.63 4.47
C LEU A 225 4.56 -9.27 5.81
N GLU A 226 3.78 -9.24 6.90
CA GLU A 226 4.30 -9.00 8.25
C GLU A 226 5.35 -10.05 8.65
N GLY A 227 5.06 -11.34 8.43
CA GLY A 227 6.02 -12.42 8.69
C GLY A 227 7.28 -12.35 7.82
N LEU A 228 7.16 -11.92 6.56
CA LEU A 228 8.31 -11.74 5.67
C LEU A 228 9.20 -10.59 6.12
N ILE A 229 8.61 -9.48 6.57
CA ILE A 229 9.34 -8.34 7.15
C ILE A 229 10.10 -8.76 8.41
N ASP A 230 9.45 -9.49 9.32
CA ASP A 230 10.08 -9.98 10.55
C ASP A 230 11.31 -10.86 10.23
N LYS A 231 11.18 -11.79 9.27
CA LYS A 231 12.30 -12.63 8.81
C LYS A 231 13.42 -11.80 8.18
N ALA A 232 13.08 -10.82 7.35
CA ALA A 232 14.04 -9.95 6.68
C ALA A 232 14.82 -9.08 7.70
N ARG A 233 14.16 -8.62 8.77
CA ARG A 233 14.80 -7.89 9.87
C ARG A 233 15.74 -8.79 10.66
N LEU A 234 15.33 -10.02 10.97
CA LEU A 234 16.20 -11.00 11.64
C LEU A 234 17.44 -11.33 10.79
N ALA A 235 17.29 -11.36 9.47
CA ALA A 235 18.38 -11.52 8.52
C ALA A 235 19.25 -10.25 8.35
N LYS A 236 18.92 -9.15 9.04
CA LYS A 236 19.65 -7.87 9.01
C LYS A 236 19.86 -7.33 7.59
N LEU A 237 18.82 -7.40 6.75
CA LEU A 237 18.90 -6.81 5.41
C LEU A 237 19.14 -5.30 5.49
N GLU A 238 20.03 -4.81 4.64
CA GLU A 238 20.55 -3.44 4.63
C GLU A 238 19.45 -2.38 4.52
N ILE A 239 18.36 -2.68 3.81
CA ILE A 239 17.24 -1.77 3.63
C ILE A 239 16.63 -1.25 4.92
N PHE A 240 16.70 -2.00 6.02
CA PHE A 240 16.18 -1.54 7.31
C PHE A 240 17.08 -0.49 7.96
N GLU A 241 18.40 -0.57 7.77
CA GLU A 241 19.34 0.47 8.19
C GLU A 241 19.22 1.71 7.29
N LEU A 242 19.10 1.51 5.96
CA LEU A 242 18.86 2.61 5.01
C LEU A 242 17.54 3.33 5.30
N ALA A 243 16.46 2.61 5.58
CA ALA A 243 15.16 3.20 5.93
C ALA A 243 15.25 4.00 7.23
N LYS A 244 16.02 3.52 8.21
CA LYS A 244 16.26 4.22 9.48
C LYS A 244 17.07 5.51 9.25
N ALA A 245 18.12 5.46 8.43
CA ALA A 245 18.95 6.62 8.08
C ALA A 245 18.16 7.67 7.27
N ALA A 246 17.43 7.26 6.23
CA ALA A 246 16.59 8.15 5.44
C ALA A 246 15.54 8.88 6.30
N SER A 247 14.97 8.17 7.27
CA SER A 247 14.03 8.77 8.24
C SER A 247 14.68 9.77 9.20
N SER A 248 15.98 9.63 9.48
CA SER A 248 16.74 10.57 10.30
C SER A 248 17.10 11.87 9.54
N LEU A 249 17.29 11.78 8.22
CA LEU A 249 17.47 12.95 7.34
C LEU A 249 16.17 13.74 7.19
N ASP A 250 15.02 13.04 7.08
CA ASP A 250 13.70 13.68 7.12
C ASP A 250 13.45 14.45 8.43
N LEU A 251 14.02 13.97 9.53
CA LEU A 251 14.03 14.63 10.84
C LEU A 251 14.88 15.90 10.86
N GLU A 252 16.09 15.89 10.27
CA GLU A 252 16.94 17.09 10.18
C GLU A 252 16.30 18.16 9.31
N ALA A 253 15.73 17.77 8.17
CA ALA A 253 14.97 18.67 7.30
C ALA A 253 13.65 19.17 7.94
N GLY A 254 13.11 18.42 8.91
CA GLY A 254 11.95 18.80 9.73
C GLY A 254 12.32 19.73 10.88
N ARG A 255 13.44 19.47 11.56
CA ARG A 255 14.03 20.31 12.61
C ARG A 255 14.31 21.72 12.11
N ALA A 256 14.76 21.86 10.87
CA ALA A 256 14.96 23.16 10.23
C ALA A 256 13.67 23.98 10.04
N ARG A 257 12.47 23.35 10.12
CA ARG A 257 11.16 23.99 9.92
C ARG A 257 10.26 23.99 11.17
N GLY A 258 10.78 23.51 12.29
CA GLY A 258 10.11 23.50 13.59
C GLY A 258 10.83 22.51 14.50
N ALA A 259 11.31 22.96 15.67
CA ALA A 259 12.13 22.15 16.55
C ALA A 259 11.32 20.96 17.13
N PRO A 260 11.83 19.72 17.03
CA PRO A 260 11.61 18.79 18.13
C PRO A 260 12.90 18.36 18.82
N ALA A 261 12.78 18.28 20.15
CA ALA A 261 13.55 17.58 21.17
C ALA A 261 14.77 16.78 20.69
N SER A 262 15.90 17.07 21.31
CA SER A 262 17.17 16.36 21.14
C SER A 262 17.04 14.92 21.67
N PRO A 263 17.89 13.97 21.23
CA PRO A 263 17.93 12.61 21.80
C PRO A 263 18.15 12.58 23.32
N GLU A 264 18.73 13.66 23.88
CA GLU A 264 18.90 13.89 25.32
C GLU A 264 17.59 14.27 26.05
N ASP A 265 16.52 14.58 25.32
CA ASP A 265 15.19 14.92 25.86
C ASP A 265 14.25 13.70 25.89
N LEU A 266 14.72 12.50 25.54
CA LEU A 266 13.93 11.28 25.66
C LEU A 266 13.85 10.86 27.14
N PRO A 267 12.65 10.58 27.67
CA PRO A 267 12.52 10.15 29.06
C PRO A 267 13.29 8.86 29.28
N SER A 268 14.03 8.78 30.41
CA SER A 268 14.67 7.53 30.84
C SER A 268 13.62 6.42 30.99
N ALA A 269 14.05 5.16 30.97
CA ALA A 269 13.14 4.02 31.18
C ALA A 269 12.36 4.14 32.50
N ASP A 270 12.98 4.70 33.54
CA ASP A 270 12.34 4.96 34.83
C ASP A 270 11.30 6.10 34.76
N ALA A 271 11.58 7.15 34.00
CA ALA A 271 10.61 8.22 33.75
C ALA A 271 9.44 7.74 32.89
N ALA A 272 9.69 6.87 31.92
CA ALA A 272 8.65 6.24 31.10
C ALA A 272 7.79 5.27 31.91
N ALA A 273 8.38 4.54 32.86
CA ALA A 273 7.65 3.68 33.80
C ALA A 273 6.75 4.49 34.74
N ALA A 274 7.29 5.58 35.31
CA ALA A 274 6.55 6.45 36.22
C ALA A 274 5.41 7.21 35.52
N ALA A 275 5.55 7.49 34.22
CA ALA A 275 4.54 8.15 33.41
C ALA A 275 3.53 7.16 32.78
N PHE A 276 3.68 5.85 32.98
CA PHE A 276 2.78 4.88 32.38
C PHE A 276 1.40 4.90 33.09
N PRO A 277 0.29 4.92 32.36
CA PRO A 277 -1.04 4.99 32.96
C PRO A 277 -1.33 3.80 33.90
N SER A 278 -1.98 4.09 35.03
CA SER A 278 -2.43 3.07 35.97
C SER A 278 -3.51 2.18 35.35
N ARG A 279 -3.74 1.01 35.97
CA ARG A 279 -4.83 0.10 35.59
C ARG A 279 -6.18 0.81 35.47
N GLU A 280 -6.50 1.66 36.45
CA GLU A 280 -7.77 2.41 36.49
C GLU A 280 -7.86 3.44 35.37
N GLN A 281 -6.77 4.15 35.10
CA GLN A 281 -6.69 5.09 33.99
C GLN A 281 -6.88 4.38 32.65
N LEU A 282 -6.19 3.25 32.43
CA LEU A 282 -6.34 2.48 31.19
C LEU A 282 -7.77 1.99 30.98
N LEU A 283 -8.47 1.53 32.04
CA LEU A 283 -9.85 1.07 31.94
C LEU A 283 -10.84 2.19 31.60
N ALA A 284 -10.49 3.45 31.92
CA ALA A 284 -11.27 4.63 31.57
C ALA A 284 -10.90 5.23 30.20
N GLU A 285 -9.75 4.82 29.63
CA GLU A 285 -9.27 5.31 28.34
C GLU A 285 -10.02 4.70 27.16
N ASP A 286 -10.13 5.49 26.08
CA ASP A 286 -10.74 5.00 24.86
C ASP A 286 -9.81 4.00 24.13
N PRO A 287 -10.36 3.05 23.33
CA PRO A 287 -9.53 2.06 22.62
C PRO A 287 -8.51 2.65 21.65
N LYS A 288 -8.73 3.87 21.14
CA LYS A 288 -7.82 4.57 20.22
C LYS A 288 -6.63 5.15 21.00
N ALA A 289 -6.85 5.67 22.20
CA ALA A 289 -5.82 6.13 23.13
C ALA A 289 -4.94 4.97 23.59
N VAL A 290 -5.56 3.86 24.00
CA VAL A 290 -4.83 2.62 24.38
C VAL A 290 -4.01 2.09 23.21
N ARG A 291 -4.56 2.11 21.98
CA ARG A 291 -3.82 1.73 20.78
C ARG A 291 -2.60 2.62 20.54
N ARG A 292 -2.76 3.95 20.66
CA ARG A 292 -1.67 4.91 20.48
C ARG A 292 -0.56 4.69 21.51
N LEU A 293 -0.94 4.47 22.77
CA LEU A 293 -0.01 4.15 23.86
C LEU A 293 0.77 2.86 23.59
N LEU A 294 0.12 1.78 23.17
CA LEU A 294 0.83 0.54 22.85
C LEU A 294 1.81 0.74 21.69
N VAL A 295 1.39 1.45 20.64
CA VAL A 295 2.24 1.71 19.47
C VAL A 295 3.44 2.58 19.84
N SER A 296 3.30 3.58 20.72
CA SER A 296 4.42 4.41 21.19
C SER A 296 5.41 3.65 22.07
N LEU A 297 5.02 2.50 22.61
CA LEU A 297 5.87 1.59 23.36
C LEU A 297 6.46 0.46 22.50
N GLY A 298 6.26 0.51 21.17
CA GLY A 298 6.70 -0.56 20.27
C GLY A 298 5.98 -1.89 20.49
N LEU A 299 4.77 -1.86 21.07
CA LEU A 299 3.90 -3.02 21.24
C LEU A 299 2.89 -3.14 20.07
N PRO A 300 2.37 -4.34 19.78
CA PRO A 300 1.42 -4.53 18.69
C PRO A 300 0.12 -3.73 18.88
N GLY A 301 -0.13 -2.79 17.97
CA GLY A 301 -1.36 -1.99 17.91
C GLY A 301 -2.49 -2.62 17.09
N SER A 302 -2.43 -3.94 16.83
CA SER A 302 -3.41 -4.71 16.07
C SER A 302 -4.21 -5.65 16.98
N GLY A 303 -5.49 -5.90 16.66
CA GLY A 303 -6.38 -6.76 17.45
C GLY A 303 -7.70 -6.07 17.83
N THR A 304 -8.59 -6.82 18.48
CA THR A 304 -9.84 -6.26 19.02
C THR A 304 -9.53 -5.29 20.17
N PRO A 305 -10.43 -4.32 20.48
CA PRO A 305 -10.28 -3.43 21.63
C PRO A 305 -9.93 -4.18 22.92
N ALA A 306 -10.57 -5.32 23.18
CA ALA A 306 -10.28 -6.17 24.33
C ALA A 306 -8.83 -6.70 24.37
N LYS A 307 -8.26 -7.07 23.22
CA LYS A 307 -6.85 -7.52 23.13
C LYS A 307 -5.86 -6.38 23.36
N LEU A 308 -6.16 -5.20 22.82
CA LEU A 308 -5.34 -4.00 23.06
C LEU A 308 -5.38 -3.64 24.55
N GLN A 309 -6.58 -3.63 25.14
CA GLN A 309 -6.76 -3.40 26.57
C GLN A 309 -5.96 -4.39 27.43
N ALA A 310 -6.07 -5.69 27.14
CA ALA A 310 -5.37 -6.74 27.89
C ALA A 310 -3.83 -6.57 27.83
N ARG A 311 -3.29 -6.15 26.68
CA ARG A 311 -1.84 -5.87 26.55
C ARG A 311 -1.41 -4.66 27.37
N ALA A 312 -2.17 -3.57 27.34
CA ALA A 312 -1.85 -2.37 28.12
C ALA A 312 -1.94 -2.65 29.63
N LEU A 313 -2.97 -3.38 30.05
CA LEU A 313 -3.14 -3.82 31.44
C LEU A 313 -2.01 -4.72 31.91
N ALA A 314 -1.52 -5.63 31.05
CA ALA A 314 -0.38 -6.48 31.41
C ALA A 314 0.90 -5.67 31.68
N VAL A 315 1.10 -4.53 31.01
CA VAL A 315 2.22 -3.62 31.31
C VAL A 315 1.99 -2.93 32.66
N ALA A 316 0.78 -2.40 32.92
CA ALA A 316 0.44 -1.75 34.18
C ALA A 316 0.56 -2.70 35.38
N ASP A 317 0.07 -3.94 35.24
CA ASP A 317 0.08 -4.95 36.30
C ASP A 317 1.53 -5.38 36.62
N ALA A 318 2.38 -5.54 35.61
CA ALA A 318 3.80 -5.86 35.80
C ALA A 318 4.56 -4.70 36.48
N LEU A 319 4.33 -3.46 36.06
CA LEU A 319 4.91 -2.29 36.71
C LEU A 319 4.46 -2.15 38.18
N ALA A 320 3.17 -2.40 38.46
CA ALA A 320 2.64 -2.39 39.82
C ALA A 320 3.23 -3.52 40.70
N ALA A 321 3.64 -4.63 40.09
CA ALA A 321 4.36 -5.72 40.75
C ALA A 321 5.85 -5.40 41.01
N GLY A 322 6.34 -4.25 40.56
CA GLY A 322 7.73 -3.82 40.72
C GLY A 322 8.67 -4.32 39.63
N ASP A 323 8.14 -4.86 38.52
CA ASP A 323 8.97 -5.25 37.38
C ASP A 323 9.58 -4.01 36.72
N SER A 324 10.79 -4.18 36.17
CA SER A 324 11.36 -3.16 35.29
C SER A 324 10.46 -2.94 34.07
N PHE A 325 10.48 -1.73 33.51
CA PHE A 325 9.68 -1.40 32.33
C PHE A 325 9.95 -2.35 31.15
N GLU A 326 11.20 -2.75 30.96
CA GLU A 326 11.57 -3.70 29.90
C GLU A 326 10.95 -5.09 30.12
N ALA A 327 10.92 -5.58 31.36
CA ALA A 327 10.27 -6.83 31.72
C ALA A 327 8.75 -6.76 31.52
N ALA A 328 8.12 -5.65 31.92
CA ALA A 328 6.70 -5.39 31.70
C ALA A 328 6.32 -5.40 30.22
N LEU A 329 7.12 -4.75 29.35
CA LEU A 329 6.92 -4.78 27.90
C LEU A 329 7.09 -6.19 27.33
N ALA A 330 8.03 -6.99 27.86
CA ALA A 330 8.24 -8.37 27.43
C ALA A 330 7.03 -9.28 27.75
N VAL A 331 6.36 -9.06 28.89
CA VAL A 331 5.11 -9.75 29.24
C VAL A 331 4.00 -9.41 28.24
N ALA A 332 3.80 -8.13 27.95
CA ALA A 332 2.78 -7.70 26.99
C ALA A 332 3.04 -8.19 25.55
N ARG A 333 4.31 -8.35 25.15
CA ARG A 333 4.70 -8.93 23.85
C ARG A 333 4.28 -10.40 23.70
N LYS A 334 4.15 -11.16 24.78
CA LYS A 334 3.72 -12.56 24.75
C LYS A 334 2.22 -12.71 24.49
N LEU A 335 1.43 -11.66 24.69
CA LEU A 335 -0.02 -11.63 24.49
C LEU A 335 -0.42 -11.29 23.03
N ARG A 336 0.36 -11.76 22.05
CA ARG A 336 0.08 -11.55 20.61
C ARG A 336 -1.27 -12.16 20.21
#